data_AF-A0AA42WYY2-F1
#
_entry.id   AF-A0AA42WYY2-F1
#
_cell.length_a   1.000
_cell.length_b   1.000
_cell.length_c   1.000
_cell.angle_alpha   90.00
_cell.angle_beta   90.00
_cell.angle_gamma   90.00
#
_symmetry.space_group_name_H-M   'P 1'
#
loop_
_entity.id
_entity.type
_entity.pdbx_description
1 polymer ?
#
loop_
_entity_poly.entity_id
_entity_poly.type
_entity_poly.pdbx_seq_one_letter_code
_entity_poly.pdbx_strand_id
1 'polypeptide(L)'
;MQLTRHTDYALRVLIHLAAVPGGRATIPEIADAYGLSRNHLMKVVHGLGQGGFIRTQRGRGGGFTLAADPADIRIGAVVRHSEPDMAMADCASCAIRPACGLSGILAQAVGAFLTVLDGYSLADAARDRTGLAALIAALPGPASTDPKPDLSPACASSSSPRPD
;
A
#
# COMPACT_ATOMS: atom_id res chain seq x y z
N MET A 1 -1.18 -1.33 -15.65
CA MET A 1 -1.86 -0.74 -14.47
C MET A 1 -1.07 -1.11 -13.23
N GLN A 2 -0.80 -0.17 -12.34
CA GLN A 2 -0.14 -0.41 -11.06
C GLN A 2 -0.94 0.33 -10.00
N LEU A 3 -1.31 -0.37 -8.91
CA LEU A 3 -1.98 0.28 -7.78
C LEU A 3 -1.01 1.25 -7.09
N THR A 4 -1.53 2.34 -6.54
CA THR A 4 -0.69 3.23 -5.76
C THR A 4 -0.14 2.53 -4.52
N ARG A 5 0.97 3.06 -3.99
CA ARG A 5 1.50 2.59 -2.70
C ARG A 5 0.48 2.70 -1.57
N HIS A 6 -0.43 3.68 -1.66
CA HIS A 6 -1.50 3.84 -0.68
C HIS A 6 -2.46 2.64 -0.69
N THR A 7 -2.93 2.24 -1.87
CA THR A 7 -3.79 1.06 -2.05
C THR A 7 -3.08 -0.24 -1.66
N ASP A 8 -1.82 -0.43 -2.06
CA ASP A 8 -1.02 -1.61 -1.65
C ASP A 8 -0.90 -1.69 -0.13
N TYR A 9 -0.60 -0.59 0.55
CA TYR A 9 -0.49 -0.57 2.01
C TYR A 9 -1.83 -0.77 2.70
N ALA A 10 -2.93 -0.25 2.14
CA ALA A 10 -4.27 -0.47 2.66
C ALA A 10 -4.61 -1.97 2.67
N LEU A 11 -4.36 -2.67 1.56
CA LEU A 11 -4.58 -4.12 1.47
C LEU A 11 -3.66 -4.90 2.43
N ARG A 12 -2.38 -4.55 2.53
CA ARG A 12 -1.44 -5.20 3.45
C ARG A 12 -1.85 -5.03 4.91
N VAL A 13 -2.31 -3.84 5.32
CA VAL A 13 -2.83 -3.62 6.68
C VAL A 13 -4.00 -4.55 6.97
N LEU A 14 -4.96 -4.65 6.05
CA LEU A 14 -6.12 -5.52 6.25
C LEU A 14 -5.73 -7.00 6.33
N ILE A 15 -4.83 -7.46 5.45
CA ILE A 15 -4.31 -8.83 5.47
C ILE A 15 -3.55 -9.10 6.77
N HIS A 16 -2.75 -8.14 7.23
CA HIS A 16 -2.03 -8.24 8.50
C HIS A 16 -3.01 -8.45 9.66
N LEU A 17 -4.05 -7.62 9.76
CA LEU A 17 -5.09 -7.74 10.80
C LEU A 17 -5.87 -9.05 10.69
N ALA A 18 -6.07 -9.59 9.49
CA ALA A 18 -6.75 -10.88 9.30
C ALA A 18 -5.86 -12.08 9.71
N ALA A 19 -4.54 -11.94 9.65
CA ALA A 19 -3.58 -13.01 9.90
C ALA A 19 -3.06 -13.04 11.34
N VAL A 20 -2.78 -11.88 11.95
CA VAL A 20 -2.11 -11.84 13.26
C VAL A 20 -3.01 -12.31 14.41
N PRO A 21 -2.45 -13.01 15.41
CA PRO A 21 -3.19 -13.40 16.60
C PRO A 21 -3.87 -12.19 17.28
N GLY A 22 -5.15 -12.32 17.59
CA GLY A 22 -5.95 -11.26 18.22
C GLY A 22 -6.45 -10.17 17.26
N GLY A 23 -6.07 -10.19 15.99
CA GLY A 23 -6.62 -9.33 14.94
C GLY A 23 -6.51 -7.82 15.20
N ARG A 24 -5.49 -7.42 15.97
CA ARG A 24 -5.23 -6.05 16.41
C ARG A 24 -3.79 -5.68 16.14
N ALA A 25 -3.58 -4.47 15.62
CA ALA A 25 -2.26 -3.90 15.48
C ALA A 25 -2.26 -2.38 15.69
N THR A 26 -1.08 -1.80 15.78
CA THR A 26 -0.81 -0.36 15.86
C THR A 26 0.01 0.09 14.66
N ILE A 27 0.04 1.40 14.41
CA ILE A 27 0.87 1.97 13.34
C ILE A 27 2.35 1.59 13.51
N PRO A 28 2.98 1.72 14.71
CA PRO A 28 4.36 1.30 14.90
C PRO A 28 4.58 -0.18 14.57
N GLU A 29 3.73 -1.09 15.05
CA GLU A 29 3.89 -2.54 14.82
C GLU A 29 3.89 -2.88 13.32
N ILE A 30 2.93 -2.36 12.56
CA ILE A 30 2.88 -2.60 11.11
C ILE A 30 4.02 -1.89 10.38
N ALA A 31 4.33 -0.64 10.76
CA ALA A 31 5.42 0.12 10.15
C ALA A 31 6.75 -0.61 10.30
N ASP A 32 7.03 -1.13 11.49
CA ASP A 32 8.25 -1.84 11.79
C ASP A 32 8.24 -3.21 11.07
N ALA A 33 7.13 -3.96 11.09
CA ALA A 33 7.03 -5.26 10.39
C ALA A 33 7.32 -5.17 8.88
N TYR A 34 6.82 -4.13 8.20
CA TYR A 34 6.93 -3.99 6.75
C TYR A 34 7.99 -2.97 6.29
N GLY A 35 8.75 -2.36 7.21
CA GLY A 35 9.72 -1.30 6.87
C GLY A 35 9.08 -0.06 6.25
N LEU A 36 7.89 0.32 6.71
CA LEU A 36 7.09 1.43 6.15
C LEU A 36 7.21 2.72 6.97
N SER A 37 7.07 3.86 6.30
CA SER A 37 6.98 5.14 7.01
C SER A 37 5.70 5.22 7.85
N ARG A 38 5.84 5.51 9.15
CA ARG A 38 4.71 5.74 10.06
C ARG A 38 3.77 6.84 9.59
N ASN A 39 4.30 7.91 8.99
CA ASN A 39 3.50 9.00 8.44
C ASN A 39 2.62 8.55 7.28
N HIS A 40 3.17 7.71 6.39
CA HIS A 40 2.38 7.14 5.30
C HIS A 40 1.30 6.21 5.87
N LEU A 41 1.67 5.35 6.80
CA LEU A 41 0.75 4.40 7.39
C LEU A 41 -0.38 5.09 8.17
N MET A 42 -0.12 6.22 8.81
CA MET A 42 -1.15 7.04 9.45
C MET A 42 -2.23 7.49 8.46
N LYS A 43 -1.84 7.93 7.25
CA LYS A 43 -2.80 8.29 6.20
C LYS A 43 -3.60 7.09 5.71
N VAL A 44 -2.95 5.94 5.56
CA VAL A 44 -3.59 4.67 5.16
C VAL A 44 -4.61 4.23 6.20
N VAL A 45 -4.22 4.15 7.47
CA VAL A 45 -5.11 3.78 8.58
C VAL A 45 -6.27 4.76 8.72
N HIS A 46 -6.01 6.06 8.55
CA HIS A 46 -7.08 7.06 8.55
C HIS A 46 -8.08 6.82 7.40
N GLY A 47 -7.59 6.62 6.17
CA GLY A 47 -8.41 6.32 5.01
C GLY A 47 -9.23 5.04 5.20
N LEU A 48 -8.61 3.96 5.69
CA LEU A 48 -9.30 2.71 6.01
C LEU A 48 -10.39 2.90 7.07
N GLY A 49 -10.16 3.76 8.07
CA GLY A 49 -11.14 4.11 9.08
C GLY A 49 -12.33 4.89 8.51
N GLN A 50 -12.08 5.86 7.63
CA GLN A 50 -13.13 6.60 6.91
C GLN A 50 -13.96 5.68 6.00
N GLY A 51 -13.32 4.70 5.37
CA GLY A 51 -14.00 3.68 4.55
C GLY A 51 -14.73 2.61 5.35
N GLY A 52 -14.66 2.65 6.69
CA GLY A 52 -15.34 1.69 7.56
C GLY A 52 -14.74 0.28 7.53
N PHE A 53 -13.50 0.10 7.05
CA PHE A 53 -12.83 -1.20 6.98
C PHE A 53 -12.16 -1.60 8.30
N ILE A 54 -11.80 -0.61 9.12
CA ILE A 54 -11.18 -0.82 10.43
C ILE A 54 -11.86 0.01 11.51
N ARG A 55 -11.75 -0.44 12.76
CA ARG A 55 -12.14 0.30 13.97
C ARG A 55 -10.89 0.65 14.75
N THR A 56 -10.80 1.89 15.21
CA THR A 56 -9.68 2.35 16.05
C THR A 56 -10.10 2.36 17.52
N GLN A 57 -9.20 1.94 18.40
CA GLN A 57 -9.35 2.02 19.84
C GLN A 57 -8.21 2.86 20.43
N ARG A 58 -8.56 3.83 21.28
CA ARG A 58 -7.59 4.68 21.98
C ARG A 58 -7.28 4.13 23.37
N GLY A 59 -6.13 4.52 23.93
CA GLY A 59 -5.72 4.19 25.30
C GLY A 59 -4.72 3.04 25.40
N ARG A 60 -4.48 2.57 26.63
CA ARG A 60 -3.57 1.45 26.92
C ARG A 60 -4.14 0.17 26.31
N GLY A 61 -3.38 -0.50 25.46
CA GLY A 61 -3.86 -1.62 24.65
C GLY A 61 -4.64 -1.21 23.38
N GLY A 62 -4.65 0.08 23.03
CA GLY A 62 -5.28 0.60 21.82
C GLY A 62 -4.62 0.13 20.52
N GLY A 63 -5.08 0.64 19.39
CA GLY A 63 -4.68 0.18 18.06
C GLY A 63 -5.89 0.18 17.13
N PHE A 64 -5.92 -0.75 16.19
CA PHE A 64 -7.05 -0.95 15.31
C PHE A 64 -7.24 -2.41 14.93
N THR A 65 -8.50 -2.76 14.65
CA THR A 65 -8.97 -4.08 14.26
C THR A 65 -9.81 -3.96 12.99
N LEU A 66 -10.10 -5.08 12.32
CA LEU A 66 -11.12 -5.08 11.27
C LEU A 66 -12.48 -4.63 11.80
N ALA A 67 -13.26 -3.95 10.96
CA ALA A 67 -14.59 -3.45 11.33
C ALA A 67 -15.72 -4.47 11.12
N ALA A 68 -15.44 -5.54 10.36
CA ALA A 68 -16.33 -6.64 10.00
C ALA A 68 -15.51 -7.93 9.87
N ASP A 69 -16.18 -9.08 9.68
CA ASP A 69 -15.50 -10.33 9.38
C ASP A 69 -14.71 -10.20 8.06
N PRO A 70 -13.50 -10.78 7.92
CA PRO A 70 -12.78 -10.80 6.65
C PRO A 70 -13.60 -11.28 5.45
N ALA A 71 -14.58 -12.16 5.63
CA ALA A 71 -15.46 -12.63 4.55
C ALA A 71 -16.38 -11.53 4.02
N ASP A 72 -16.71 -10.53 4.83
CA ASP A 72 -17.62 -9.42 4.49
C ASP A 72 -16.89 -8.22 3.87
N ILE A 73 -15.56 -8.22 3.88
CA ILE A 73 -14.74 -7.12 3.33
C ILE A 73 -14.36 -7.45 1.88
N ARG A 74 -15.02 -6.81 0.90
CA ARG A 74 -14.70 -7.00 -0.54
C ARG A 74 -13.41 -6.30 -0.93
N ILE A 75 -12.51 -7.00 -1.64
CA ILE A 75 -11.24 -6.44 -2.10
C ILE A 75 -11.47 -5.26 -3.07
N GLY A 76 -12.40 -5.40 -4.02
CA GLY A 76 -12.72 -4.32 -4.95
C GLY A 76 -13.27 -3.06 -4.28
N ALA A 77 -13.96 -3.20 -3.14
CA ALA A 77 -14.42 -2.05 -2.35
C ALA A 77 -13.25 -1.30 -1.70
N VAL A 78 -12.27 -2.02 -1.15
CA VAL A 78 -11.05 -1.43 -0.60
C VAL A 78 -10.28 -0.69 -1.69
N VAL A 79 -10.08 -1.34 -2.84
CA VAL A 79 -9.33 -0.76 -3.97
C VAL A 79 -10.01 0.50 -4.52
N ARG A 80 -11.33 0.52 -4.68
CA ARG A 80 -12.06 1.73 -5.10
C ARG A 80 -11.99 2.86 -4.08
N HIS A 81 -11.91 2.54 -2.79
CA HIS A 81 -11.80 3.54 -1.73
C HIS A 81 -10.40 4.14 -1.63
N SER A 82 -9.37 3.31 -1.78
CA SER A 82 -7.97 3.73 -1.62
C SER A 82 -7.34 4.32 -2.88
N GLU A 83 -7.97 4.13 -4.04
CA GLU A 83 -7.46 4.57 -5.33
C GLU A 83 -8.38 5.67 -5.92
N PRO A 84 -8.06 6.96 -5.70
CA PRO A 84 -8.96 8.06 -6.02
C PRO A 84 -9.16 8.29 -7.52
N ASP A 85 -8.21 7.86 -8.35
CA ASP A 85 -8.31 7.95 -9.81
C ASP A 85 -7.82 6.64 -10.45
N MET A 86 -8.77 5.80 -10.87
CA MET A 86 -8.50 4.52 -11.52
C MET A 86 -8.21 4.70 -13.03
N ALA A 87 -7.93 5.93 -13.48
CA ALA A 87 -7.64 6.21 -14.89
C ALA A 87 -6.33 5.55 -15.34
N MET A 88 -6.41 4.76 -16.41
CA MET A 88 -5.22 4.17 -17.05
C MET A 88 -4.45 5.17 -17.92
N ALA A 89 -5.13 6.22 -18.37
CA ALA A 89 -4.59 7.30 -19.18
C ALA A 89 -5.39 8.57 -18.93
N ASP A 90 -4.75 9.73 -19.11
CA ASP A 90 -5.45 11.02 -19.08
C ASP A 90 -6.27 11.21 -20.37
N CYS A 91 -7.41 10.51 -20.45
CA CYS A 91 -8.37 10.70 -21.53
C CYS A 91 -9.16 12.00 -21.36
N ALA A 92 -9.21 12.58 -20.15
CA ALA A 92 -9.98 13.78 -19.87
C ALA A 92 -9.44 15.02 -20.60
N SER A 93 -8.12 15.15 -20.73
CA SER A 93 -7.45 16.24 -21.45
C SER A 93 -7.13 15.92 -22.94
N CYS A 94 -7.46 14.72 -23.41
CA CYS A 94 -7.03 14.24 -24.73
C CYS A 94 -7.81 14.90 -25.90
N ALA A 95 -7.10 15.63 -26.76
CA ALA A 95 -7.67 16.35 -27.91
C ALA A 95 -8.39 15.45 -28.93
N ILE A 96 -7.98 14.19 -29.07
CA ILE A 96 -8.60 13.23 -30.00
C ILE A 96 -9.71 12.38 -29.37
N ARG A 97 -10.07 12.60 -28.09
CA ARG A 97 -11.08 11.78 -27.39
C ARG A 97 -12.37 11.56 -28.18
N PRO A 98 -12.97 12.57 -28.85
CA PRO A 98 -14.25 12.39 -29.55
C PRO A 98 -14.26 11.30 -30.64
N ALA A 99 -13.10 10.97 -31.22
CA ALA A 99 -12.95 9.95 -32.26
C ALA A 99 -12.06 8.76 -31.83
N CYS A 100 -11.55 8.76 -30.59
CA CYS A 100 -10.59 7.77 -30.12
C CYS A 100 -11.27 6.56 -29.48
N GLY A 101 -11.22 5.41 -30.16
CA GLY A 101 -11.76 4.14 -29.67
C GLY A 101 -11.02 3.55 -28.46
N LEU A 102 -9.78 4.00 -28.18
CA LEU A 102 -8.97 3.47 -27.07
C LEU A 102 -9.60 3.77 -25.70
N SER A 103 -10.24 4.93 -25.54
CA SER A 103 -10.83 5.36 -24.26
C SER A 103 -11.86 4.36 -23.72
N GLY A 104 -12.75 3.86 -24.59
CA GLY A 104 -13.72 2.83 -24.26
C GLY A 104 -13.07 1.48 -23.92
N ILE A 105 -12.04 1.08 -24.68
CA ILE A 105 -11.29 -0.16 -24.42
C ILE A 105 -10.61 -0.11 -23.05
N LEU A 106 -10.00 1.03 -22.69
CA LEU A 106 -9.38 1.22 -21.38
C LEU A 106 -10.42 1.21 -20.25
N ALA A 107 -11.57 1.86 -20.44
CA ALA A 107 -12.67 1.83 -19.48
C ALA A 107 -13.19 0.39 -19.25
N GLN A 108 -13.34 -0.39 -20.33
CA GLN A 108 -13.71 -1.80 -20.25
C GLN A 108 -12.66 -2.63 -19.49
N ALA A 109 -11.37 -2.39 -19.75
CA ALA A 109 -10.29 -3.08 -19.06
C ALA A 109 -10.29 -2.80 -17.55
N VAL A 110 -10.48 -1.53 -17.14
CA VAL A 110 -10.62 -1.15 -15.72
C VAL A 110 -11.86 -1.81 -15.10
N GLY A 111 -13.00 -1.80 -15.81
CA GLY A 111 -14.23 -2.44 -15.35
C GLY A 111 -14.06 -3.94 -15.13
N ALA A 112 -13.39 -4.64 -16.06
CA ALA A 112 -13.10 -6.06 -15.94
C ALA A 112 -12.16 -6.34 -14.75
N PHE A 113 -11.11 -5.54 -14.57
CA PHE A 113 -10.21 -5.64 -13.42
C PHE A 113 -10.95 -5.51 -12.09
N LEU A 114 -11.79 -4.47 -11.96
CA LEU A 114 -12.58 -4.26 -10.75
C LEU A 114 -13.61 -5.37 -10.51
N THR A 115 -14.24 -5.87 -11.57
CA THR A 115 -15.19 -6.99 -11.49
C THR A 115 -14.54 -8.25 -10.92
N VAL A 116 -13.30 -8.55 -11.30
CA VAL A 116 -12.55 -9.68 -10.72
C VAL A 116 -12.32 -9.45 -9.23
N LEU A 117 -11.85 -8.27 -8.83
CA LEU A 117 -11.62 -7.94 -7.42
C LEU A 117 -12.91 -7.92 -6.59
N ASP A 118 -14.03 -7.58 -7.22
CA ASP A 118 -15.36 -7.62 -6.63
C ASP A 118 -15.85 -9.02 -6.35
N GLY A 119 -15.19 -10.05 -6.90
CA GLY A 119 -15.43 -11.47 -6.62
C GLY A 119 -14.80 -11.98 -5.33
N TYR A 120 -13.78 -11.29 -4.80
CA TYR A 120 -12.97 -11.77 -3.68
C TYR A 120 -13.19 -10.97 -2.38
N SER A 121 -13.12 -11.68 -1.27
CA SER A 121 -13.12 -11.12 0.08
C SER A 121 -11.70 -11.02 0.65
N LEU A 122 -11.56 -10.32 1.78
CA LEU A 122 -10.33 -10.34 2.56
C LEU A 122 -10.02 -11.74 3.10
N ALA A 123 -11.04 -12.55 3.40
CA ALA A 123 -10.85 -13.95 3.79
C ALA A 123 -10.17 -14.77 2.69
N ASP A 124 -10.49 -14.52 1.41
CA ASP A 124 -9.82 -15.18 0.28
C ASP A 124 -8.35 -14.78 0.17
N ALA A 125 -8.06 -13.49 0.34
CA ALA A 125 -6.70 -12.97 0.32
C ALA A 125 -5.87 -13.46 1.52
N ALA A 126 -6.52 -13.68 2.66
CA ALA A 126 -5.92 -14.18 3.90
C ALA A 126 -6.25 -15.66 4.17
N ARG A 127 -6.38 -16.49 3.12
CA ARG A 127 -6.81 -17.90 3.26
C ARG A 127 -5.87 -18.73 4.13
N ASP A 128 -4.56 -18.57 3.95
CA ASP A 128 -3.54 -19.21 4.78
C ASP A 128 -3.11 -18.28 5.91
N ARG A 129 -3.99 -18.10 6.91
CA ARG A 129 -3.73 -17.20 8.04
C ARG A 129 -2.49 -17.61 8.84
N THR A 130 -2.26 -18.92 9.00
CA THR A 130 -1.13 -19.46 9.76
C THR A 130 0.19 -19.20 9.03
N GLY A 131 0.25 -19.48 7.72
CA GLY A 131 1.42 -19.17 6.91
C GLY A 131 1.70 -17.68 6.83
N LEU A 132 0.66 -16.86 6.66
CA LEU A 132 0.80 -15.40 6.69
C LEU A 132 1.33 -14.89 8.03
N ALA A 133 0.78 -15.37 9.15
CA ALA A 133 1.25 -14.98 10.48
C ALA A 133 2.72 -15.36 10.71
N ALA A 134 3.12 -16.56 10.27
CA ALA A 134 4.51 -17.02 10.37
C ALA A 134 5.46 -16.15 9.53
N LEU A 135 5.08 -15.82 8.29
CA LEU A 135 5.86 -14.94 7.42
C LEU A 135 5.96 -13.52 7.99
N ILE A 136 4.87 -12.96 8.51
CA ILE A 136 4.86 -11.64 9.14
C ILE A 136 5.78 -11.60 10.36
N ALA A 137 5.74 -12.63 11.21
CA ALA A 137 6.61 -12.74 12.38
C ALA A 137 8.10 -12.88 12.02
N ALA A 138 8.40 -13.43 10.83
CA ALA A 138 9.75 -13.62 10.32
C ALA A 138 10.29 -12.43 9.52
N LEU A 139 9.50 -11.37 9.31
CA LEU A 139 9.98 -10.18 8.58
C LEU A 139 11.15 -9.54 9.36
N PRO A 140 12.23 -9.13 8.69
CA PRO A 140 13.47 -8.67 9.33
C PRO A 140 13.37 -7.35 10.11
N GLY A 141 12.15 -6.82 10.34
CA GLY A 141 11.92 -5.50 10.90
C GLY A 141 12.49 -4.39 9.99
N PRO A 142 12.42 -3.11 10.40
CA PRO A 142 13.16 -2.09 9.70
C PRO A 142 14.64 -2.37 10.00
N ALA A 143 15.40 -2.82 8.99
CA ALA A 143 16.85 -2.81 9.05
C ALA A 143 17.26 -1.43 9.58
N SER A 144 18.05 -1.42 10.66
CA SER A 144 18.66 -0.20 11.18
C SER A 144 19.12 0.63 10.00
N THR A 145 18.63 1.87 9.90
CA THR A 145 19.21 2.88 9.04
C THR A 145 20.63 3.14 9.52
N ASP A 146 21.56 2.27 9.15
CA ASP A 146 22.95 2.66 9.05
C ASP A 146 22.99 3.69 7.93
N PRO A 147 23.45 4.93 8.20
CA PRO A 147 23.68 5.88 7.14
C PRO A 147 24.71 5.26 6.20
N LYS A 148 24.32 5.06 4.95
CA LYS A 148 25.21 4.69 3.85
C LYS A 148 26.47 5.56 3.96
N PRO A 149 27.69 5.00 4.07
CA PRO A 149 28.89 5.80 4.10
C PRO A 149 28.95 6.60 2.78
N ASP A 150 29.13 7.91 2.91
CA ASP A 150 29.41 8.81 1.81
C ASP A 150 30.73 8.36 1.17
N LEU A 151 30.62 7.53 0.14
CA LEU A 151 31.70 7.28 -0.81
C LEU A 151 31.63 8.38 -1.87
N SER A 152 31.96 9.60 -1.45
CA SER A 152 32.53 10.62 -2.34
C SER A 152 34.01 10.28 -2.52
N PRO A 153 34.46 9.85 -3.70
CA PRO A 153 35.88 9.74 -3.97
C PRO A 153 36.44 11.15 -4.13
N ALA A 154 37.25 11.55 -3.15
CA ALA A 154 38.28 12.55 -3.35
C ALA A 154 39.19 12.08 -4.49
N CYS A 155 39.03 12.68 -5.68
CA CYS A 155 40.07 12.71 -6.69
C CYS A 155 40.71 14.09 -6.66
N ALA A 156 41.80 14.17 -5.90
CA ALA A 156 42.84 15.15 -6.13
C ALA A 156 43.53 14.82 -7.46
N SER A 157 43.64 15.80 -8.35
CA SER A 157 44.71 15.83 -9.33
C SER A 157 45.18 17.27 -9.51
N SER A 158 46.19 17.60 -8.72
CA SER A 158 47.12 18.70 -8.95
C SER A 158 47.94 18.45 -10.22
N SER A 159 47.94 19.39 -11.15
CA SER A 159 49.10 19.67 -12.00
C SER A 159 48.99 21.06 -12.63
N SER A 160 49.68 22.02 -12.01
CA SER A 160 50.31 23.18 -12.69
C SER A 160 51.37 22.66 -13.69
N PRO A 161 51.88 23.45 -14.69
CA PRO A 161 52.34 24.84 -14.51
C PRO A 161 52.10 25.84 -15.69
N ARG A 162 52.12 27.14 -15.31
CA ARG A 162 52.68 28.40 -15.91
C ARG A 162 53.02 28.49 -17.43
N PRO A 163 53.43 29.68 -17.95
CA PRO A 163 52.76 30.98 -18.01
C PRO A 163 52.80 31.56 -19.45
N ASP A 164 52.08 32.66 -19.71
CA ASP A 164 52.51 33.85 -20.48
C ASP A 164 51.47 34.97 -20.28
#